data_AF-X5XK06-F1
#
_entry.id   AF-X5XK06-F1
#
_cell.length_a   1.000
_cell.length_b   1.000
_cell.length_c   1.000
_cell.angle_alpha   90.00
_cell.angle_beta   90.00
_cell.angle_gamma   90.00
#
_symmetry.space_group_name_H-M   'P 1'
#
loop_
_entity.id
_entity.type
_entity.pdbx_description
1 polymer ?
#
loop_
_entity_poly.entity_id
_entity_poly.type
_entity_poly.pdbx_seq_one_letter_code
_entity_poly.pdbx_strand_id
1 'polypeptide(L)'
;MAAIELSSGLPGAHPLSHGARLALRRVVIVAWLAIAIGFAMEALILTAGFAAGSHPAPTQVLIDLAQGVTWSFFVCAGVSLGTAITKVRASLGGLIAMISGPLAMGIAKGTQKVMVSALDVSAKPVILSLTTLGMLRAIEYGLLGWMLASLASKEEPRSLHFMLAGALAGAVFGGGITALTIETAAAKDIALALPQAVATGLIEIVFPIGCSLVVYIALQVSRHMKFISSDAR
;
A
#
# COMPACT_ATOMS: atom_id res chain seq x y z
N MET A 1 40.85 52.84 3.06
CA MET A 1 39.88 52.34 2.08
C MET A 1 39.90 50.84 2.15
N ALA A 2 38.82 50.26 2.68
CA ALA A 2 38.65 48.83 2.90
C ALA A 2 37.96 48.21 1.68
N ALA A 3 38.49 47.10 1.19
CA ALA A 3 37.78 46.20 0.28
C ALA A 3 37.59 44.87 1.03
N ILE A 4 36.40 44.70 1.61
CA ILE A 4 35.91 43.43 2.14
C ILE A 4 35.25 42.73 0.95
N GLU A 5 35.96 41.79 0.34
CA GLU A 5 35.39 40.85 -0.62
C GLU A 5 34.50 39.87 0.16
N LEU A 6 33.19 40.01 -0.04
CA LEU A 6 32.17 39.18 0.58
C LEU A 6 32.18 37.80 -0.10
N SER A 7 32.78 36.82 0.56
CA SER A 7 32.65 35.41 0.20
C SER A 7 31.19 34.98 0.35
N SER A 8 30.43 35.02 -0.75
CA SER A 8 29.11 34.39 -0.83
C SER A 8 29.30 32.89 -1.05
N GLY A 9 29.66 32.18 0.03
CA GLY A 9 29.53 30.74 0.11
C GLY A 9 28.05 30.36 0.10
N LEU A 10 27.48 30.16 -1.09
CA LEU A 10 26.29 29.31 -1.23
C LEU A 10 26.67 27.93 -0.70
N PRO A 11 25.99 27.38 0.32
CA PRO A 11 26.26 26.02 0.78
C PRO A 11 26.04 25.09 -0.40
N GLY A 12 27.14 24.54 -0.91
CA GLY A 12 27.14 23.69 -2.07
C GLY A 12 26.09 22.59 -1.89
N ALA A 13 25.17 22.50 -2.84
CA ALA A 13 24.34 21.33 -2.99
C ALA A 13 25.28 20.12 -3.17
N HIS A 14 25.58 19.42 -2.08
CA HIS A 14 26.35 18.20 -2.11
C HIS A 14 25.69 17.29 -3.16
N PRO A 15 26.39 16.87 -4.23
CA PRO A 15 25.80 15.94 -5.16
C PRO A 15 25.41 14.70 -4.37
N LEU A 16 24.09 14.45 -4.23
CA LEU A 16 23.56 13.23 -3.62
C LEU A 16 24.38 12.06 -4.15
N SER A 17 24.97 11.28 -3.23
CA SER A 17 25.76 10.11 -3.58
C SER A 17 24.94 9.21 -4.51
N HIS A 18 25.59 8.50 -5.42
CA HIS A 18 24.89 7.68 -6.42
C HIS A 18 23.89 6.70 -5.80
N GLY A 19 24.26 6.09 -4.67
CA GLY A 19 23.37 5.23 -3.88
C GLY A 19 22.15 5.96 -3.32
N ALA A 20 22.31 7.21 -2.87
CA ALA A 20 21.21 8.04 -2.39
C ALA A 20 20.22 8.40 -3.52
N ARG A 21 20.71 8.69 -4.73
CA ARG A 21 19.85 8.92 -5.91
C ARG A 21 19.03 7.68 -6.28
N LEU A 22 19.65 6.49 -6.19
CA LEU A 22 18.98 5.23 -6.49
C LEU A 22 17.89 4.91 -5.47
N ALA A 23 18.19 5.11 -4.18
CA ALA A 23 17.23 4.96 -3.09
C ALA A 23 16.06 5.95 -3.24
N LEU A 24 16.36 7.23 -3.48
CA LEU A 24 15.36 8.28 -3.68
C LEU A 24 14.42 7.94 -4.84
N ARG A 25 14.97 7.54 -5.99
CA ARG A 25 14.17 7.20 -7.17
C ARG A 25 13.26 6.00 -6.91
N ARG A 26 13.75 4.98 -6.20
CA ARG A 26 12.92 3.82 -5.81
C ARG A 26 11.75 4.26 -4.93
N VAL A 27 12.02 5.08 -3.91
CA VAL A 27 10.98 5.61 -3.00
C VAL A 27 9.93 6.41 -3.79
N VAL A 28 10.37 7.29 -4.70
CA VAL A 28 9.48 8.09 -5.55
C VAL A 28 8.60 7.20 -6.44
N ILE A 29 9.16 6.16 -7.05
CA ILE A 29 8.38 5.24 -7.90
C ILE A 29 7.37 4.46 -7.08
N VAL A 30 7.77 3.93 -5.93
CA VAL A 30 6.85 3.23 -5.03
C VAL A 30 5.72 4.18 -4.60
N ALA A 31 6.04 5.41 -4.20
CA ALA A 31 5.06 6.42 -3.81
C ALA A 31 4.05 6.70 -4.93
N TRP A 32 4.51 6.99 -6.15
CA TRP A 32 3.63 7.28 -7.28
C TRP A 32 2.76 6.09 -7.67
N LEU A 33 3.34 4.90 -7.75
CA LEU A 33 2.60 3.68 -8.07
C LEU A 33 1.58 3.33 -6.97
N ALA A 34 1.92 3.56 -5.70
CA ALA A 34 1.03 3.33 -4.56
C ALA A 34 -0.13 4.33 -4.52
N ILE A 35 0.09 5.58 -4.97
CA ILE A 35 -0.99 6.55 -5.14
C ILE A 35 -1.86 6.14 -6.33
N ALA A 36 -1.26 5.80 -7.47
CA ALA A 36 -1.98 5.38 -8.68
C ALA A 36 -2.87 4.15 -8.43
N ILE A 37 -2.38 3.16 -7.69
CA ILE A 37 -3.20 2.00 -7.31
C ILE A 37 -4.32 2.39 -6.34
N GLY A 38 -4.10 3.33 -5.43
CA GLY A 38 -5.17 3.84 -4.55
C GLY A 38 -6.33 4.44 -5.35
N PHE A 39 -6.02 5.29 -6.34
CA PHE A 39 -7.02 5.81 -7.27
C PHE A 39 -7.68 4.73 -8.13
N ALA A 40 -6.89 3.77 -8.64
CA ALA A 40 -7.41 2.68 -9.46
C ALA A 40 -8.37 1.78 -8.66
N MET A 41 -8.05 1.51 -7.39
CA MET A 41 -8.91 0.74 -6.50
C MET A 41 -10.20 1.48 -6.17
N GLU A 42 -10.14 2.78 -5.89
CA GLU A 42 -11.35 3.57 -5.67
C GLU A 42 -12.23 3.61 -6.93
N ALA A 43 -11.64 3.80 -8.11
CA ALA A 43 -12.38 3.74 -9.37
C ALA A 43 -13.03 2.35 -9.59
N LEU A 44 -12.33 1.26 -9.25
CA LEU A 44 -12.86 -0.09 -9.31
C LEU A 44 -14.04 -0.30 -8.34
N ILE A 45 -13.92 0.19 -7.10
CA ILE A 45 -14.98 0.11 -6.09
C ILE A 45 -16.21 0.89 -6.54
N LEU A 46 -16.02 2.12 -7.04
CA LEU A 46 -17.12 2.96 -7.51
C LEU A 46 -17.83 2.32 -8.70
N THR A 47 -17.08 1.86 -9.71
CA THR A 47 -17.66 1.20 -10.89
C THR A 47 -18.43 -0.08 -10.53
N ALA A 48 -17.88 -0.91 -9.64
CA ALA A 48 -18.58 -2.10 -9.14
C ALA A 48 -19.82 -1.72 -8.31
N GLY A 49 -19.72 -0.69 -7.48
CA GLY A 49 -20.82 -0.16 -6.70
C GLY A 49 -21.97 0.34 -7.58
N PHE A 50 -21.66 1.12 -8.62
CA PHE A 50 -22.66 1.60 -9.59
C PHE A 50 -23.34 0.44 -10.32
N ALA A 51 -22.57 -0.58 -10.75
CA ALA A 51 -23.13 -1.78 -11.36
C ALA A 51 -24.05 -2.56 -10.40
N ALA A 52 -23.78 -2.50 -9.09
CA ALA A 52 -24.61 -3.07 -8.04
C ALA A 52 -25.74 -2.14 -7.54
N GLY A 53 -25.93 -0.97 -8.16
CA GLY A 53 -27.00 -0.02 -7.86
C GLY A 53 -26.70 1.02 -6.76
N SER A 54 -25.46 1.07 -6.25
CA SER A 54 -25.07 2.06 -5.23
C SER A 54 -24.74 3.42 -5.85
N HIS A 55 -25.21 4.50 -5.23
CA HIS A 55 -24.93 5.87 -5.62
C HIS A 55 -24.42 6.65 -4.40
N PRO A 56 -23.13 6.56 -4.07
CA PRO A 56 -22.58 7.22 -2.89
C PRO A 56 -22.59 8.75 -3.06
N ALA A 57 -22.80 9.47 -1.97
CA ALA A 57 -22.67 10.93 -1.96
C ALA A 57 -21.22 11.34 -2.31
N PRO A 58 -20.99 12.46 -3.02
CA PRO A 58 -19.64 12.91 -3.37
C PRO A 58 -18.70 13.06 -2.16
N THR A 59 -19.23 13.49 -1.01
CA THR A 59 -18.49 13.58 0.25
C THR A 59 -17.98 12.22 0.72
N GLN A 60 -18.80 11.18 0.58
CA GLN A 60 -18.41 9.81 0.92
C GLN A 60 -17.30 9.29 0.01
N VAL A 61 -17.38 9.61 -1.29
CA VAL A 61 -16.32 9.28 -2.27
C VAL A 61 -14.99 9.93 -1.87
N LEU A 62 -15.00 11.20 -1.45
CA LEU A 62 -13.77 11.87 -1.00
C LEU A 62 -13.17 11.22 0.25
N ILE A 63 -14.02 10.79 1.19
CA ILE A 63 -13.59 10.10 2.42
C ILE A 63 -12.97 8.74 2.10
N ASP A 64 -13.64 7.95 1.27
CA ASP A 64 -13.19 6.61 0.87
C ASP A 64 -11.89 6.70 0.05
N LEU A 65 -11.81 7.65 -0.89
CA LEU A 65 -10.61 7.94 -1.67
C LEU A 65 -9.42 8.33 -0.78
N ALA A 66 -9.60 9.28 0.15
CA ALA A 66 -8.54 9.73 1.03
C ALA A 66 -8.02 8.58 1.91
N GLN A 67 -8.94 7.76 2.44
CA GLN A 67 -8.60 6.57 3.21
C GLN A 67 -7.89 5.52 2.35
N GLY A 68 -8.39 5.25 1.14
CA GLY A 68 -7.89 4.24 0.22
C GLY A 68 -6.49 4.57 -0.33
N VAL A 69 -6.26 5.82 -0.72
CA VAL A 69 -4.93 6.28 -1.17
C VAL A 69 -3.92 6.25 -0.01
N THR A 70 -4.32 6.71 1.18
CA THR A 70 -3.46 6.66 2.37
C THR A 70 -3.06 5.23 2.71
N TRP A 71 -4.04 4.31 2.74
CA TRP A 71 -3.80 2.89 2.94
C TRP A 71 -2.80 2.34 1.91
N SER A 72 -3.08 2.60 0.64
CA SER A 72 -2.27 2.10 -0.48
C SER A 72 -0.82 2.56 -0.39
N PHE A 73 -0.62 3.84 -0.12
CA PHE A 73 0.69 4.45 0.05
C PHE A 73 1.51 3.76 1.15
N PHE A 74 1.00 3.74 2.38
CA PHE A 74 1.78 3.25 3.53
C PHE A 74 2.04 1.75 3.45
N VAL A 75 1.06 0.95 3.00
CA VAL A 75 1.24 -0.49 2.84
C VAL A 75 2.28 -0.80 1.75
N CYS A 76 2.11 -0.24 0.55
CA CYS A 76 3.04 -0.51 -0.56
C CYS A 76 4.45 -0.01 -0.22
N ALA A 77 4.58 1.14 0.45
CA ALA A 77 5.85 1.67 0.91
C ALA A 77 6.54 0.73 1.90
N GLY A 78 5.84 0.30 2.95
CA GLY A 78 6.43 -0.57 3.96
C GLY A 78 6.79 -1.97 3.43
N VAL A 79 5.93 -2.57 2.60
CA VAL A 79 6.24 -3.84 1.94
C VAL A 79 7.42 -3.68 0.96
N SER A 80 7.45 -2.61 0.17
CA SER A 80 8.58 -2.32 -0.73
C SER A 80 9.89 -2.08 0.03
N LEU A 81 9.82 -1.44 1.19
CA LEU A 81 10.97 -1.19 2.05
C LEU A 81 11.47 -2.49 2.70
N GLY A 82 10.55 -3.32 3.22
CA GLY A 82 10.86 -4.63 3.77
C GLY A 82 11.58 -5.51 2.73
N THR A 83 11.02 -5.61 1.53
CA THR A 83 11.64 -6.36 0.42
C THR A 83 12.96 -5.74 -0.07
N ALA A 84 13.18 -4.44 0.10
CA ALA A 84 14.42 -3.75 -0.28
C ALA A 84 15.60 -4.12 0.62
N ILE A 85 15.39 -4.02 1.94
CA ILE A 85 16.45 -4.07 2.95
C ILE A 85 16.90 -5.51 3.19
N THR A 86 16.02 -6.48 2.98
CA THR A 86 16.19 -7.82 3.55
C THR A 86 16.46 -8.90 2.50
N LYS A 87 17.11 -8.55 1.39
CA LYS A 87 17.47 -9.50 0.31
C LYS A 87 18.22 -10.75 0.81
N VAL A 88 18.83 -10.69 2.01
CA VAL A 88 19.57 -11.78 2.64
C VAL A 88 18.72 -12.59 3.65
N ARG A 89 17.64 -12.00 4.18
CA ARG A 89 16.78 -12.62 5.21
C ARG A 89 15.32 -12.27 4.97
N ALA A 90 14.63 -13.09 4.18
CA ALA A 90 13.23 -12.87 3.86
C ALA A 90 12.34 -12.68 5.11
N SER A 91 12.66 -13.35 6.23
CA SER A 91 11.94 -13.23 7.49
C SER A 91 11.88 -11.79 8.03
N LEU A 92 12.95 -11.00 7.86
CA LEU A 92 12.96 -9.59 8.24
C LEU A 92 12.04 -8.76 7.34
N GLY A 93 11.95 -9.12 6.05
CA GLY A 93 11.05 -8.45 5.10
C GLY A 93 9.59 -8.69 5.47
N GLY A 94 9.28 -9.89 5.94
CA GLY A 94 7.98 -10.22 6.53
C GLY A 94 7.69 -9.42 7.81
N LEU A 95 8.63 -9.34 8.76
CA LEU A 95 8.42 -8.58 10.00
C LEU A 95 8.17 -7.08 9.76
N ILE A 96 8.90 -6.46 8.83
CA ILE A 96 8.69 -5.05 8.47
C ILE A 96 7.29 -4.87 7.87
N ALA A 97 6.88 -5.75 6.96
CA ALA A 97 5.55 -5.70 6.35
C ALA A 97 4.42 -6.00 7.35
N MET A 98 4.65 -6.92 8.30
CA MET A 98 3.73 -7.26 9.39
C MET A 98 3.38 -6.06 10.25
N ILE A 99 4.37 -5.19 10.54
CA ILE A 99 4.15 -3.96 11.31
C ILE A 99 3.55 -2.87 10.42
N SER A 100 3.94 -2.81 9.14
CA SER A 100 3.45 -1.81 8.20
C SER A 100 1.94 -1.89 7.94
N GLY A 101 1.37 -3.09 7.88
CA GLY A 101 -0.08 -3.28 7.63
C GLY A 101 -0.96 -2.59 8.69
N PRO A 102 -0.81 -2.92 9.99
CA PRO A 102 -1.56 -2.29 11.08
C PRO A 102 -1.28 -0.79 11.21
N LEU A 103 -0.03 -0.35 11.02
CA LEU A 103 0.29 1.08 11.04
C LEU A 103 -0.44 1.82 9.91
N ALA A 104 -0.42 1.27 8.70
CA ALA A 104 -1.16 1.84 7.58
C ALA A 104 -2.68 1.87 7.85
N MET A 105 -3.23 0.84 8.51
CA MET A 105 -4.65 0.83 8.92
C MET A 105 -4.95 1.99 9.87
N GLY A 106 -4.12 2.16 10.90
CA GLY A 106 -4.28 3.23 11.88
C GLY A 106 -4.23 4.61 11.23
N ILE A 107 -3.27 4.84 10.33
CA ILE A 107 -3.13 6.11 9.62
C ILE A 107 -4.32 6.32 8.68
N ALA A 108 -4.69 5.32 7.89
CA ALA A 108 -5.80 5.42 6.94
C ALA A 108 -7.15 5.68 7.64
N LYS A 109 -7.40 5.03 8.79
CA LYS A 109 -8.59 5.28 9.61
C LYS A 109 -8.53 6.64 10.33
N GLY A 110 -7.34 7.09 10.71
CA GLY A 110 -7.12 8.47 11.16
C GLY A 110 -7.51 9.49 10.08
N THR A 111 -7.04 9.31 8.85
CA THR A 111 -7.40 10.15 7.70
C THR A 111 -8.91 10.13 7.44
N GLN A 112 -9.54 8.95 7.49
CA GLN A 112 -10.99 8.83 7.38
C GLN A 112 -11.70 9.68 8.44
N LYS A 113 -11.28 9.59 9.70
CA LYS A 113 -11.90 10.34 10.81
C LYS A 113 -11.76 11.85 10.64
N VAL A 114 -10.61 12.33 10.18
CA VAL A 114 -10.40 13.75 9.87
C VAL A 114 -11.35 14.20 8.77
N MET A 115 -11.49 13.43 7.68
CA MET A 115 -12.37 13.78 6.57
C MET A 115 -13.85 13.78 6.97
N VAL A 116 -14.28 12.77 7.74
CA VAL A 116 -15.64 12.68 8.30
C VAL A 116 -15.95 13.91 9.15
N SER A 117 -15.01 14.32 10.03
CA SER A 117 -15.18 15.51 10.86
C SER A 117 -15.16 16.82 10.07
N ALA A 118 -14.34 16.91 9.02
CA ALA A 118 -14.21 18.13 8.21
C ALA A 118 -15.43 18.35 7.29
N LEU A 119 -16.07 17.27 6.86
CA LEU A 119 -17.23 17.30 5.97
C LEU A 119 -18.57 17.21 6.70
N ASP A 120 -18.56 17.14 8.03
CA ASP A 120 -19.74 17.03 8.90
C ASP A 120 -20.71 15.92 8.47
N VAL A 121 -20.16 14.74 8.17
CA VAL A 121 -20.94 13.56 7.80
C VAL A 121 -20.87 12.48 8.86
N SER A 122 -21.83 11.57 8.86
CA SER A 122 -21.83 10.44 9.79
C SER A 122 -20.83 9.37 9.37
N ALA A 123 -20.11 8.80 10.34
CA ALA A 123 -19.17 7.71 10.09
C ALA A 123 -19.91 6.42 9.67
N LYS A 124 -19.31 5.65 8.76
CA LYS A 124 -19.77 4.30 8.43
C LYS A 124 -19.69 3.39 9.67
N PRO A 125 -20.66 2.48 9.86
CA PRO A 125 -20.64 1.55 10.99
C PRO A 125 -19.42 0.63 10.93
N VAL A 126 -18.80 0.41 12.09
CA VAL A 126 -17.65 -0.49 12.25
C VAL A 126 -18.14 -1.91 12.48
N ILE A 127 -18.02 -2.75 11.46
CA ILE A 127 -18.50 -4.14 11.48
C ILE A 127 -17.52 -5.04 12.23
N LEU A 128 -16.26 -5.12 11.77
CA LEU A 128 -15.17 -5.78 12.51
C LEU A 128 -14.50 -4.83 13.49
N SER A 129 -14.09 -5.37 14.64
CA SER A 129 -13.25 -4.62 15.58
C SER A 129 -11.91 -4.24 14.90
N LEU A 130 -11.42 -3.03 15.21
CA LEU A 130 -10.16 -2.53 14.66
C LEU A 130 -8.98 -3.45 15.02
N THR A 131 -9.02 -4.05 16.20
CA THR A 131 -8.02 -4.99 16.70
C THR A 131 -8.02 -6.28 15.87
N THR A 132 -9.19 -6.86 15.61
CA THR A 132 -9.32 -8.09 14.80
C THR A 132 -8.82 -7.85 13.39
N LEU A 133 -9.28 -6.76 12.75
CA LEU A 133 -8.85 -6.41 11.40
C LEU A 133 -7.35 -6.11 11.37
N GLY A 134 -6.84 -5.36 12.34
CA GLY A 134 -5.41 -5.06 12.47
C GLY A 134 -4.55 -6.32 12.57
N MET A 135 -4.94 -7.29 13.40
CA MET A 135 -4.20 -8.56 13.54
C MET A 135 -4.23 -9.39 12.24
N LEU A 136 -5.39 -9.50 11.60
CA LEU A 136 -5.50 -10.20 10.31
C LEU A 136 -4.61 -9.56 9.25
N ARG A 137 -4.62 -8.22 9.16
CA ARG A 137 -3.74 -7.47 8.25
C ARG A 137 -2.26 -7.62 8.61
N ALA A 138 -1.91 -7.66 9.90
CA ALA A 138 -0.53 -7.90 10.32
C ALA A 138 -0.03 -9.25 9.76
N ILE A 139 -0.81 -10.31 9.96
CA ILE A 139 -0.46 -11.66 9.50
C ILE A 139 -0.41 -11.70 7.97
N GLU A 140 -1.43 -11.16 7.29
CA GLU A 140 -1.51 -11.09 5.83
C GLU A 140 -0.28 -10.41 5.21
N TYR A 141 -0.01 -9.16 5.60
CA TYR A 141 1.11 -8.40 5.04
C TYR A 141 2.46 -8.93 5.53
N GLY A 142 2.52 -9.54 6.71
CA GLY A 142 3.72 -10.23 7.17
C GLY A 142 4.10 -11.40 6.28
N LEU A 143 3.14 -12.26 5.96
CA LEU A 143 3.33 -13.39 5.05
C LEU A 143 3.60 -12.92 3.63
N LEU A 144 2.85 -11.92 3.15
CA LEU A 144 3.07 -11.33 1.83
C LEU A 144 4.48 -10.74 1.71
N GLY A 145 4.90 -9.93 2.68
CA GLY A 145 6.25 -9.34 2.71
C GLY A 145 7.35 -10.39 2.73
N TRP A 146 7.15 -11.48 3.48
CA TRP A 146 8.06 -12.62 3.49
C TRP A 146 8.14 -13.32 2.12
N MET A 147 7.00 -13.59 1.48
CA MET A 147 6.94 -14.20 0.15
C MET A 147 7.61 -13.31 -0.90
N LEU A 148 7.29 -12.01 -0.92
CA LEU A 148 7.85 -11.07 -1.88
C LEU A 148 9.36 -10.87 -1.68
N ALA A 149 9.83 -10.85 -0.42
CA ALA A 149 11.26 -10.78 -0.13
C ALA A 149 12.00 -12.05 -0.60
N SER A 150 11.37 -13.21 -0.43
CA SER A 150 11.89 -14.50 -0.92
C SER A 150 11.91 -14.59 -2.45
N LEU A 151 10.94 -13.96 -3.14
CA LEU A 151 10.94 -13.88 -4.60
C LEU A 151 11.95 -12.86 -5.12
N ALA A 152 12.16 -11.76 -4.39
CA ALA A 152 13.10 -10.70 -4.74
C ALA A 152 14.57 -11.12 -4.63
N SER A 153 14.88 -12.18 -3.87
CA SER A 153 16.22 -12.75 -3.77
C SER A 153 16.58 -13.71 -4.92
N LYS A 154 15.63 -14.10 -5.75
CA LYS A 154 15.88 -14.96 -6.93
C LYS A 154 16.67 -14.21 -8.01
N GLU A 155 17.48 -14.95 -8.75
CA GLU A 155 18.27 -14.41 -9.88
C GLU A 155 17.36 -13.80 -10.94
N GLU A 156 16.27 -14.48 -11.30
CA GLU A 156 15.26 -14.02 -12.27
C GLU A 156 13.88 -13.82 -11.62
N PRO A 157 13.62 -12.66 -10.99
CA PRO A 157 12.32 -12.35 -10.46
C PRO A 157 11.34 -12.14 -11.62
N ARG A 158 10.26 -12.93 -11.65
CA ARG A 158 9.19 -12.84 -12.67
C ARG A 158 7.97 -12.14 -12.08
N SER A 159 7.38 -11.21 -12.83
CA SER A 159 6.16 -10.49 -12.41
C SER A 159 5.02 -11.42 -12.00
N LEU A 160 4.83 -12.51 -12.75
CA LEU A 160 3.80 -13.51 -12.50
C LEU A 160 3.88 -14.07 -11.07
N HIS A 161 5.07 -14.40 -10.57
CA HIS A 161 5.21 -14.95 -9.21
C HIS A 161 4.85 -13.93 -8.13
N PHE A 162 5.14 -12.65 -8.35
CA PHE A 162 4.75 -11.57 -7.43
C PHE A 162 3.23 -11.40 -7.43
N MET A 163 2.61 -11.37 -8.61
CA MET A 163 1.15 -11.28 -8.73
C MET A 163 0.45 -12.49 -8.11
N LEU A 164 0.96 -13.70 -8.32
CA LEU A 164 0.44 -14.92 -7.69
C LEU A 164 0.58 -14.89 -6.17
N ALA A 165 1.70 -14.39 -5.63
CA ALA A 165 1.85 -14.21 -4.18
C ALA A 165 0.80 -13.25 -3.61
N GLY A 166 0.59 -12.11 -4.28
CA GLY A 166 -0.48 -11.18 -3.93
C GLY A 166 -1.87 -11.80 -4.05
N ALA A 167 -2.14 -12.56 -5.11
CA ALA A 167 -3.43 -13.21 -5.32
C ALA A 167 -3.71 -14.28 -4.26
N LEU A 168 -2.71 -15.07 -3.88
CA LEU A 168 -2.83 -16.06 -2.81
C LEU A 168 -3.10 -15.38 -1.46
N ALA A 169 -2.36 -14.33 -1.12
CA ALA A 169 -2.58 -13.57 0.10
C ALA A 169 -3.99 -12.95 0.12
N GLY A 170 -4.38 -12.27 -0.96
CA GLY A 170 -5.71 -11.66 -1.09
C GLY A 170 -6.85 -12.69 -1.05
N ALA A 171 -6.71 -13.84 -1.71
CA ALA A 171 -7.72 -14.88 -1.69
C ALA A 171 -7.91 -15.47 -0.28
N VAL A 172 -6.82 -15.78 0.42
CA VAL A 172 -6.88 -16.39 1.76
C VAL A 172 -7.32 -15.38 2.82
N PHE A 173 -6.60 -14.26 2.92
CA PHE A 173 -6.84 -13.27 3.97
C PHE A 173 -7.99 -12.34 3.62
N GLY A 174 -8.02 -11.81 2.40
CA GLY A 174 -9.11 -10.94 1.96
C GLY A 174 -10.45 -11.68 1.86
N GLY A 175 -10.44 -12.92 1.39
CA GLY A 175 -11.61 -13.81 1.44
C GLY A 175 -12.05 -14.09 2.89
N GLY A 176 -11.11 -14.42 3.78
CA GLY A 176 -11.39 -14.63 5.20
C GLY A 176 -11.93 -13.39 5.92
N ILE A 177 -11.35 -12.20 5.67
CA ILE A 177 -11.83 -10.92 6.21
C ILE A 177 -13.25 -10.63 5.70
N THR A 178 -13.52 -10.88 4.42
CA THR A 178 -14.84 -10.67 3.83
C THR A 178 -15.88 -11.60 4.46
N ALA A 179 -15.56 -12.90 4.59
CA ALA A 179 -16.44 -13.87 5.25
C ALA A 179 -16.73 -13.48 6.71
N LEU A 180 -15.68 -13.16 7.48
CA LEU A 180 -15.83 -12.68 8.85
C LEU A 180 -16.65 -11.38 8.93
N THR A 181 -16.54 -10.50 7.94
CA THR A 181 -17.34 -9.26 7.87
C THR A 181 -18.81 -9.57 7.70
N ILE A 182 -19.15 -10.52 6.82
CA ILE A 182 -20.53 -10.93 6.58
C ILE A 182 -21.12 -11.61 7.83
N GLU A 183 -20.38 -12.54 8.44
CA GLU A 183 -20.82 -13.24 9.66
C GLU A 183 -21.01 -12.28 10.84
N THR A 184 -20.07 -11.35 11.05
CA THR A 184 -20.17 -10.37 12.14
C THR A 184 -21.24 -9.32 11.91
N ALA A 185 -21.54 -8.96 10.66
CA ALA A 185 -22.68 -8.10 10.32
C ALA A 185 -24.01 -8.79 10.64
N ALA A 186 -24.15 -10.07 10.23
CA ALA A 186 -25.34 -10.86 10.52
C ALA A 186 -25.55 -11.02 12.04
N ALA A 187 -24.49 -11.29 12.81
CA ALA A 187 -24.56 -11.43 14.26
C ALA A 187 -24.91 -10.12 15.00
N LYS A 188 -24.80 -8.96 14.34
CA LYS A 188 -25.12 -7.64 14.89
C LYS A 188 -26.44 -7.08 14.34
N ASP A 189 -27.22 -7.87 13.61
CA ASP A 189 -28.44 -7.45 12.91
C ASP A 189 -28.22 -6.26 11.97
N ILE A 190 -27.01 -6.13 11.40
CA ILE A 190 -26.66 -5.11 10.42
C ILE A 190 -26.90 -5.69 9.03
N ALA A 191 -27.90 -5.16 8.32
CA ALA A 191 -28.14 -5.52 6.92
C ALA A 191 -26.97 -5.03 6.05
N LEU A 192 -26.09 -5.96 5.65
CA LEU A 192 -25.00 -5.66 4.74
C LEU A 192 -25.56 -5.48 3.33
N ALA A 193 -25.48 -4.26 2.80
CA ALA A 193 -25.90 -4.03 1.43
C ALA A 193 -24.96 -4.80 0.49
N LEU A 194 -25.51 -5.54 -0.49
CA LEU A 194 -24.74 -6.28 -1.50
C LEU A 194 -23.59 -5.44 -2.13
N PRO A 195 -23.78 -4.15 -2.45
CA PRO A 195 -22.69 -3.31 -2.97
C PRO A 195 -21.53 -3.12 -1.99
N GLN A 196 -21.80 -3.08 -0.68
CA GLN A 196 -20.76 -2.95 0.34
C GLN A 196 -19.94 -4.24 0.45
N ALA A 197 -20.60 -5.40 0.41
CA ALA A 197 -19.91 -6.70 0.42
C ALA A 197 -19.01 -6.88 -0.80
N VAL A 198 -19.49 -6.47 -1.99
CA VAL A 198 -18.71 -6.49 -3.24
C VAL A 198 -17.52 -5.53 -3.17
N ALA A 199 -17.73 -4.30 -2.70
CA ALA A 199 -16.66 -3.32 -2.52
C ALA A 199 -15.58 -3.82 -1.55
N THR A 200 -15.98 -4.39 -0.41
CA THR A 200 -15.07 -5.01 0.56
C THR A 200 -14.32 -6.19 -0.06
N GLY A 201 -15.00 -7.12 -0.73
CA GLY A 201 -14.33 -8.25 -1.39
C GLY A 201 -13.29 -7.80 -2.43
N LEU A 202 -13.65 -6.82 -3.27
CA LEU A 202 -12.74 -6.29 -4.29
C LEU A 202 -11.50 -5.63 -3.69
N ILE A 203 -11.66 -4.76 -2.69
CA ILE A 203 -10.51 -4.09 -2.08
C ILE A 203 -9.60 -5.08 -1.36
N GLU A 204 -10.19 -6.04 -0.65
CA GLU A 204 -9.46 -7.01 0.16
C GLU A 204 -8.65 -8.00 -0.71
N ILE A 205 -9.16 -8.39 -1.89
CA ILE A 205 -8.53 -9.39 -2.77
C ILE A 205 -7.62 -8.75 -3.82
N VAL A 206 -8.06 -7.68 -4.47
CA VAL A 206 -7.34 -7.08 -5.61
C VAL A 206 -6.15 -6.25 -5.15
N PHE A 207 -6.24 -5.62 -3.98
CA PHE A 207 -5.18 -4.74 -3.49
C PHE A 207 -3.84 -5.47 -3.25
N PRO A 208 -3.76 -6.64 -2.58
CA PRO A 208 -2.51 -7.38 -2.42
C PRO A 208 -1.82 -7.74 -3.75
N ILE A 209 -2.59 -8.01 -4.80
CA ILE A 209 -2.08 -8.28 -6.16
C ILE A 209 -1.34 -7.04 -6.68
N GLY A 210 -2.02 -5.88 -6.63
CA GLY A 210 -1.42 -4.66 -7.15
C GLY A 210 -0.28 -4.14 -6.28
N CYS A 211 -0.33 -4.26 -4.95
CA CYS A 211 0.80 -3.96 -4.07
C CYS A 211 2.03 -4.81 -4.44
N SER A 212 1.82 -6.10 -4.73
CA SER A 212 2.90 -7.00 -5.17
C SER A 212 3.50 -6.57 -6.52
N LEU A 213 2.66 -6.08 -7.44
CA LEU A 213 3.10 -5.52 -8.71
C LEU A 213 3.92 -4.24 -8.52
N VAL A 214 3.50 -3.34 -7.63
CA VAL A 214 4.27 -2.13 -7.27
C VAL A 214 5.66 -2.50 -6.77
N VAL A 215 5.75 -3.47 -5.85
CA VAL A 215 7.02 -3.98 -5.31
C VAL A 215 7.90 -4.55 -6.42
N TYR A 216 7.32 -5.33 -7.34
CA TYR A 216 8.04 -5.88 -8.49
C TYR A 216 8.61 -4.79 -9.40
N ILE A 217 7.80 -3.79 -9.78
CA ILE A 217 8.24 -2.69 -10.65
C ILE A 217 9.37 -1.91 -9.97
N ALA A 218 9.23 -1.59 -8.68
CA ALA A 218 10.26 -0.91 -7.91
C ALA A 218 11.56 -1.73 -7.83
N LEU A 219 11.47 -3.05 -7.72
CA LEU A 219 12.61 -3.96 -7.76
C LEU A 219 13.31 -3.91 -9.12
N GLN A 220 12.56 -3.97 -10.23
CA GLN A 220 13.14 -3.97 -11.57
C GLN A 220 13.85 -2.67 -11.90
N VAL A 221 13.24 -1.52 -11.58
CA VAL A 221 13.90 -0.22 -11.78
C VAL A 221 15.21 -0.13 -11.01
N SER A 222 15.25 -0.67 -9.80
CA SER A 222 16.47 -0.73 -9.00
C SER A 222 17.55 -1.64 -9.59
N ARG A 223 17.16 -2.75 -10.25
CA ARG A 223 18.08 -3.70 -10.89
C ARG A 223 18.65 -3.19 -12.20
N HIS A 224 17.82 -2.70 -13.11
CA HIS A 224 18.27 -2.20 -14.42
C HIS A 224 19.31 -1.09 -14.31
N MET A 225 19.17 -0.21 -13.32
CA MET A 225 20.13 0.86 -13.09
C MET A 225 21.47 0.36 -12.54
N LYS A 226 21.48 -0.72 -11.75
CA LYS A 226 22.72 -1.34 -11.29
C LYS A 226 23.55 -1.86 -12.47
N PHE A 227 22.89 -2.45 -13.47
CA PHE A 227 23.55 -2.91 -14.71
C PHE A 227 24.10 -1.75 -15.54
N ILE A 228 23.31 -0.70 -15.81
CA ILE A 228 23.78 0.49 -16.55
C ILE A 228 24.97 1.16 -15.85
N SER A 229 24.98 1.19 -14.50
CA SER A 229 26.10 1.76 -13.75
C SER A 229 27.37 0.88 -13.73
N SER A 230 27.22 -0.42 -13.97
CA SER A 230 28.35 -1.37 -13.99
C SER A 230 29.06 -1.39 -15.33
N ASP A 231 28.32 -1.15 -16.43
CA ASP A 231 28.91 -1.00 -17.77
C ASP A 231 29.56 0.37 -17.99
N ALA A 232 29.21 1.37 -17.18
CA ALA A 232 29.74 2.73 -17.28
C ALA A 232 31.04 2.97 -16.47
N ARG A 233 31.63 1.90 -15.91
CA ARG A 233 32.87 1.94 -15.11
C ARG A 233 33.92 1.02 -15.71
#